data_AF-A0A2J6SKB1-F1
#
_entry.id   AF-A0A2J6SKB1-F1
#
_cell.length_a   1.000
_cell.length_b   1.000
_cell.length_c   1.000
_cell.angle_alpha   90.00
_cell.angle_beta   90.00
_cell.angle_gamma   90.00
#
_symmetry.space_group_name_H-M   'P 1'
#
loop_
_entity.id
_entity.type
_entity.pdbx_description
1 polymer ?
#
loop_
_entity_poly.entity_id
_entity_poly.type
_entity_poly.pdbx_seq_one_letter_code
_entity_poly.pdbx_strand_id
1 'polypeptide(L)'
;MNYRQEEVLDARADSCTWILQHQNYQKWLTDDHGLLWIQGKPGSGKSTLMKRIFQVFGRENRSPKRIHLAFFFHRRGVQLQHTPLGMFRTMLHQLLSQVPSASADFLSLCEEKRRFQGDVSREWEWREPELRRVLKSSLVSAAKTHSLVIFVDALDEAGEDSARSIVKYLHEANEELLQSRHATSICFACRHYPIVRTHEGIQICVEDENVNDISAYALSELRRQVHPRDENLGSDPLNEMQELISNKASGVFLWVSLVIPTIAKQYNEGRSLEEILEGLEKAPSDLKTIYEHILGLVDPTFRSQTLHLMEWICLAERPLSPTELRFALAMDDSLVTPYQDSAQKSTGFVKSDMQMKGMTVGLSGGLAEVKLHRERHRGMETEVQIVQFIHQSVNDFLLKDGFAWLDKNFTGNAIGRGHDRLTKSCINYLKLGEVERAASSSSLVESPLEADLPFLGYSTRSWFLHAQKAESWNIPQSDLIQRFQWPTAQYFPNWIKLSRTLKHYNNRCPQEKTTLMHVAAASNLESIVVALLDSDTSSEAKDAEGNTALHDAARWGHKKIVGRLLEAGADANARTDAQATPLERAGAGGHAEVVKLLLGNGADVN
;
A
#
# COMPACT_ATOMS: atom_id res chain seq x y z
N MET A 1 0.66 -3.43 15.10
CA MET A 1 0.60 -3.64 13.63
C MET A 1 0.12 -5.05 13.28
N ASN A 2 -0.64 -5.75 14.13
CA ASN A 2 -1.08 -7.14 13.86
C ASN A 2 -2.42 -7.17 13.08
N TYR A 3 -2.64 -6.17 12.24
CA TYR A 3 -3.98 -5.82 11.77
C TYR A 3 -4.57 -6.85 10.81
N ARG A 4 -3.76 -7.29 9.84
CA ARG A 4 -4.12 -8.36 8.92
C ARG A 4 -4.45 -9.68 9.64
N GLN A 5 -3.81 -9.97 10.77
CA GLN A 5 -4.09 -11.19 11.54
C GLN A 5 -5.51 -11.17 12.11
N GLU A 6 -6.02 -10.01 12.50
CA GLU A 6 -7.39 -9.83 13.01
C GLU A 6 -8.42 -9.83 11.86
N GLU A 7 -8.03 -9.33 10.68
CA GLU A 7 -8.90 -9.22 9.50
C GLU A 7 -9.09 -10.50 8.68
N VAL A 8 -8.10 -11.40 8.66
CA VAL A 8 -8.21 -12.68 7.97
C VAL A 8 -9.31 -13.48 8.65
N LEU A 9 -10.38 -13.79 7.91
CA LEU A 9 -11.48 -14.62 8.39
C LEU A 9 -10.91 -15.89 9.00
N ASP A 10 -11.43 -16.25 10.18
CA ASP A 10 -11.06 -17.53 10.77
C ASP A 10 -11.42 -18.64 9.80
N ALA A 11 -10.48 -19.57 9.64
CA ALA A 11 -10.74 -20.83 8.97
C ALA A 11 -12.02 -21.44 9.58
N ARG A 12 -12.91 -21.99 8.74
CA ARG A 12 -13.95 -22.88 9.25
C ARG A 12 -13.28 -23.94 10.12
N ALA A 13 -13.94 -24.41 11.18
CA ALA A 13 -13.33 -25.30 12.16
C ALA A 13 -12.72 -26.59 11.54
N ASP A 14 -13.25 -27.01 10.38
CA ASP A 14 -12.84 -28.15 9.57
C ASP A 14 -11.76 -27.84 8.50
N SER A 15 -11.63 -26.58 8.08
CA SER A 15 -10.73 -26.17 6.98
C SER A 15 -9.26 -26.03 7.42
N CYS A 16 -8.33 -26.22 6.47
CA CYS A 16 -6.87 -26.17 6.70
C CYS A 16 -6.35 -27.18 7.73
N THR A 17 -7.11 -28.22 8.07
CA THR A 17 -6.69 -29.25 9.04
C THR A 17 -5.62 -30.19 8.48
N TRP A 18 -5.63 -30.39 7.16
CA TRP A 18 -4.67 -31.21 6.41
C TRP A 18 -3.21 -30.80 6.63
N ILE A 19 -2.93 -29.52 6.90
CA ILE A 19 -1.56 -29.01 7.07
C ILE A 19 -0.81 -29.71 8.20
N LEU A 20 -1.52 -30.08 9.26
CA LEU A 20 -0.94 -30.74 10.43
C LEU A 20 -0.48 -32.15 10.09
N GLN A 21 -0.97 -32.75 9.01
CA GLN A 21 -0.58 -34.08 8.54
C GLN A 21 0.36 -34.02 7.33
N HIS A 22 0.58 -32.83 6.77
CA HIS A 22 1.35 -32.65 5.54
C HIS A 22 2.83 -32.98 5.77
N GLN A 23 3.40 -33.86 4.92
CA GLN A 23 4.75 -34.40 5.11
C GLN A 23 5.82 -33.31 5.20
N ASN A 24 5.74 -32.28 4.36
CA ASN A 24 6.70 -31.18 4.36
C ASN A 24 6.58 -30.28 5.61
N TYR A 25 5.36 -30.12 6.14
CA TYR A 25 5.17 -29.37 7.38
C TYR A 25 5.79 -30.13 8.57
N GLN A 26 5.60 -31.45 8.61
CA GLN A 26 6.22 -32.32 9.62
C GLN A 26 7.75 -32.31 9.55
N LYS A 27 8.32 -32.38 8.33
CA LYS A 27 9.78 -32.25 8.14
C LYS A 27 10.31 -30.92 8.68
N TRP A 28 9.60 -29.82 8.41
CA TRP A 28 9.99 -28.49 8.90
C TRP A 28 9.92 -28.38 10.43
N LEU A 29 8.92 -28.99 11.07
CA LEU A 29 8.81 -28.99 12.53
C LEU A 29 9.98 -29.71 13.23
N THR A 30 10.57 -30.70 12.56
CA THR A 30 11.70 -31.48 13.10
C THR A 30 13.07 -30.89 12.75
N ASP A 31 13.12 -29.85 11.93
CA ASP A 31 14.36 -29.20 11.50
C ASP A 31 14.73 -28.07 12.49
N ASP A 32 15.91 -28.20 13.11
CA ASP A 32 16.42 -27.21 14.05
C ASP A 32 16.64 -25.84 13.39
N HIS A 33 16.88 -25.77 12.08
CA HIS A 33 17.09 -24.52 11.34
C HIS A 33 16.26 -24.44 10.05
N GLY A 34 14.99 -24.87 10.15
CA GLY A 34 14.10 -25.05 9.02
C GLY A 34 13.53 -23.76 8.44
N LEU A 35 13.51 -23.70 7.10
CA LEU A 35 12.86 -22.65 6.32
C LEU A 35 11.68 -23.24 5.51
N LEU A 36 10.48 -22.75 5.77
CA LEU A 36 9.22 -23.20 5.15
C LEU A 36 8.60 -22.12 4.26
N TRP A 37 8.30 -22.51 3.02
CA TRP A 37 7.59 -21.73 2.03
C TRP A 37 6.16 -22.19 1.90
N ILE A 38 5.22 -21.24 2.06
CA ILE A 38 3.82 -21.47 1.73
C ILE A 38 3.46 -20.62 0.51
N GLN A 39 3.41 -21.30 -0.63
CA GLN A 39 3.19 -20.68 -1.93
C GLN A 39 1.79 -20.97 -2.46
N GLY A 40 1.32 -20.09 -3.34
CA GLY A 40 0.09 -20.37 -4.06
C GLY A 40 -0.53 -19.21 -4.81
N LYS A 41 -1.54 -19.50 -5.62
CA LYS A 41 -2.31 -18.52 -6.42
C LYS A 41 -2.96 -17.42 -5.56
N PRO A 42 -3.21 -16.22 -6.10
CA PRO A 42 -4.01 -15.20 -5.42
C PRO A 42 -5.39 -15.76 -5.04
N GLY A 43 -5.82 -15.58 -3.79
CA GLY A 43 -7.10 -16.11 -3.33
C GLY A 43 -7.14 -17.62 -3.06
N SER A 44 -6.00 -18.33 -3.00
CA SER A 44 -5.95 -19.77 -2.68
C SER A 44 -6.11 -20.12 -1.19
N GLY A 45 -6.13 -19.13 -0.29
CA GLY A 45 -6.30 -19.35 1.16
C GLY A 45 -5.00 -19.31 2.00
N LYS A 46 -3.86 -18.88 1.44
CA LYS A 46 -2.57 -18.80 2.15
C LYS A 46 -2.61 -18.09 3.51
N SER A 47 -3.19 -16.89 3.57
CA SER A 47 -3.23 -16.12 4.83
C SER A 47 -4.09 -16.82 5.90
N THR A 48 -5.18 -17.50 5.49
CA THR A 48 -6.00 -18.33 6.38
C THR A 48 -5.21 -19.52 6.92
N LEU A 49 -4.43 -20.18 6.06
CA LEU A 49 -3.51 -21.24 6.44
C LEU A 49 -2.41 -20.71 7.40
N MET A 50 -1.84 -19.52 7.14
CA MET A 50 -0.84 -18.88 8.03
C MET A 50 -1.38 -18.60 9.40
N LYS A 51 -2.60 -18.04 9.48
CA LYS A 51 -3.26 -17.78 10.75
C LYS A 51 -3.43 -19.08 11.54
N ARG A 52 -3.82 -20.18 10.88
CA ARG A 52 -3.97 -21.49 11.51
C ARG A 52 -2.63 -22.03 12.04
N ILE A 53 -1.57 -22.01 11.24
CA ILE A 53 -0.24 -22.47 11.67
C ILE A 53 0.24 -21.63 12.86
N PHE A 54 0.15 -20.30 12.76
CA PHE A 54 0.55 -19.40 13.84
C PHE A 54 -0.20 -19.67 15.16
N GLN A 55 -1.51 -19.91 15.09
CA GLN A 55 -2.33 -20.24 16.27
C GLN A 55 -1.93 -21.57 16.92
N VAL A 56 -1.63 -22.60 16.12
CA VAL A 56 -1.19 -23.91 16.61
C VAL A 56 0.15 -23.78 17.35
N PHE A 57 1.12 -23.07 16.75
CA PHE A 57 2.41 -22.79 17.40
C PHE A 57 2.27 -22.04 18.73
N GLY A 58 1.33 -21.09 18.81
CA GLY A 58 1.07 -20.33 20.04
C GLY A 58 0.39 -21.12 21.16
N ARG A 59 -0.33 -22.21 20.84
CA ARG A 59 -1.06 -23.06 21.80
C ARG A 59 -0.22 -24.24 22.30
N GLU A 60 0.53 -24.90 21.43
CA GLU A 60 1.17 -26.18 21.75
C GLU A 60 2.58 -26.03 22.35
N ASN A 61 3.22 -24.86 22.26
CA ASN A 61 4.66 -24.73 22.52
C ASN A 61 5.07 -23.47 23.32
N ARG A 62 4.43 -23.22 24.47
CA ARG A 62 4.83 -22.15 25.42
C ARG A 62 6.07 -22.54 26.23
N SER A 63 7.20 -22.77 25.57
CA SER A 63 8.49 -22.86 26.27
C SER A 63 9.01 -21.44 26.56
N PRO A 64 9.46 -21.13 27.79
CA PRO A 64 9.92 -19.79 28.15
C PRO A 64 11.20 -19.32 27.42
N LYS A 65 11.87 -20.21 26.68
CA LYS A 65 13.08 -19.91 25.91
C LYS A 65 12.84 -19.67 24.42
N ARG A 66 11.59 -19.49 23.97
CA ARG A 66 11.24 -19.32 22.55
C ARG A 66 10.66 -17.95 22.29
N ILE A 67 11.22 -17.26 21.30
CA ILE A 67 10.83 -15.91 20.88
C ILE A 67 10.02 -16.03 19.60
N HIS A 68 8.89 -15.36 19.58
CA HIS A 68 8.02 -15.30 18.41
C HIS A 68 8.12 -13.92 17.79
N LEU A 69 8.48 -13.88 16.51
CA LEU A 69 8.49 -12.69 15.67
C LEU A 69 7.49 -12.91 14.54
N ALA A 70 6.60 -11.96 14.32
CA ALA A 70 5.65 -12.05 13.22
C ALA A 70 5.45 -10.71 12.55
N PHE A 71 5.36 -10.73 11.22
CA PHE A 71 4.96 -9.59 10.43
C PHE A 71 4.01 -10.03 9.31
N PHE A 72 2.87 -9.36 9.20
CA PHE A 72 1.87 -9.66 8.20
C PHE A 72 1.78 -8.45 7.27
N PHE A 73 2.32 -8.58 6.05
CA PHE A 73 2.28 -7.49 5.08
C PHE A 73 0.85 -7.15 4.74
N HIS A 74 0.52 -5.86 4.70
CA HIS A 74 -0.80 -5.40 4.33
C HIS A 74 -0.69 -4.20 3.41
N ARG A 75 -0.81 -4.44 2.09
CA ARG A 75 -0.66 -3.39 1.05
C ARG A 75 -1.55 -2.18 1.29
N ARG A 76 -2.72 -2.40 1.89
CA ARG A 76 -3.75 -1.38 2.15
C ARG A 76 -3.65 -0.79 3.56
N GLY A 77 -2.72 -1.25 4.37
CA GLY A 77 -2.47 -0.74 5.71
C GLY A 77 -1.70 0.58 5.70
N VAL A 78 -1.52 1.14 6.88
CA VAL A 78 -0.66 2.33 7.09
C VAL A 78 0.72 2.11 6.46
N GLN A 79 1.40 3.16 6.00
CA GLN A 79 2.64 3.11 5.20
C GLN A 79 3.71 2.09 5.65
N LEU A 80 3.90 1.87 6.95
CA LEU A 80 4.87 0.89 7.46
C LEU A 80 4.42 -0.58 7.33
N GLN A 81 3.14 -0.86 7.11
CA GLN A 81 2.60 -2.22 7.03
C GLN A 81 2.86 -2.92 5.70
N HIS A 82 3.27 -2.17 4.66
CA HIS A 82 3.57 -2.73 3.35
C HIS A 82 5.00 -2.48 2.86
N THR A 83 5.86 -1.93 3.72
CA THR A 83 7.25 -1.61 3.36
C THR A 83 8.23 -2.51 4.10
N PRO A 84 9.38 -2.88 3.48
CA PRO A 84 10.44 -3.59 4.19
C PRO A 84 10.91 -2.85 5.43
N LEU A 85 11.01 -1.51 5.34
CA LEU A 85 11.34 -0.65 6.48
C LEU A 85 10.42 -0.93 7.68
N GLY A 86 9.11 -0.98 7.47
CA GLY A 86 8.19 -1.23 8.57
C GLY A 86 8.21 -2.68 9.08
N MET A 87 8.51 -3.67 8.22
CA MET A 87 8.81 -5.03 8.66
C MET A 87 10.03 -5.04 9.60
N PHE A 88 11.16 -4.48 9.18
CA PHE A 88 12.38 -4.47 9.98
C PHE A 88 12.19 -3.70 11.30
N ARG A 89 11.52 -2.55 11.28
CA ARG A 89 11.18 -1.78 12.50
C ARG A 89 10.36 -2.62 13.47
N THR A 90 9.33 -3.30 12.96
CA THR A 90 8.40 -4.09 13.78
C THR A 90 9.08 -5.32 14.36
N MET A 91 9.84 -6.05 13.54
CA MET A 91 10.58 -7.23 13.98
C MET A 91 11.65 -6.88 15.01
N LEU A 92 12.41 -5.79 14.79
CA LEU A 92 13.42 -5.33 15.73
C LEU A 92 12.77 -4.91 17.06
N HIS A 93 11.66 -4.18 17.01
CA HIS A 93 10.91 -3.82 18.22
C HIS A 93 10.43 -5.07 18.98
N GLN A 94 9.81 -6.04 18.29
CA GLN A 94 9.36 -7.30 18.91
C GLN A 94 10.53 -8.08 19.54
N LEU A 95 11.67 -8.14 18.86
CA LEU A 95 12.86 -8.85 19.33
C LEU A 95 13.46 -8.17 20.55
N LEU A 96 13.74 -6.87 20.48
CA LEU A 96 14.39 -6.13 21.56
C LEU A 96 13.48 -5.97 22.79
N SER A 97 12.16 -5.96 22.61
CA SER A 97 11.21 -5.99 23.73
C SER A 97 11.24 -7.32 24.49
N GLN A 98 11.52 -8.42 23.80
CA GLN A 98 11.62 -9.76 24.40
C GLN A 98 13.05 -10.07 24.89
N VAL A 99 14.08 -9.56 24.20
CA VAL A 99 15.50 -9.78 24.52
C VAL A 99 16.27 -8.46 24.49
N PRO A 100 16.20 -7.67 25.59
CA PRO A 100 16.92 -6.41 25.69
C PRO A 100 18.45 -6.55 25.54
N SER A 101 19.02 -7.71 25.87
CA SER A 101 20.46 -7.98 25.73
C SER A 101 20.95 -8.01 24.27
N ALA A 102 20.05 -8.10 23.29
CA ALA A 102 20.39 -8.07 21.87
C ALA A 102 20.46 -6.65 21.26
N SER A 103 20.45 -5.59 22.09
CA SER A 103 20.33 -4.19 21.67
C SER A 103 21.64 -3.45 21.39
N ALA A 104 22.81 -4.05 21.63
CA ALA A 104 24.10 -3.35 21.55
C ALA A 104 24.33 -2.58 20.23
N ASP A 105 24.13 -3.25 19.08
CA ASP A 105 24.31 -2.62 17.76
C ASP A 105 23.25 -1.56 17.47
N PHE A 106 22.03 -1.73 17.99
CA PHE A 106 20.97 -0.73 17.87
C PHE A 106 21.30 0.54 18.65
N LEU A 107 21.84 0.41 19.87
CA LEU A 107 22.28 1.53 20.67
C LEU A 107 23.44 2.28 20.01
N SER A 108 24.41 1.57 19.44
CA SER A 108 25.51 2.18 18.67
C SER A 108 25.01 2.98 17.47
N LEU A 109 24.02 2.46 16.73
CA LEU A 109 23.39 3.20 15.62
C LEU A 109 22.65 4.46 16.11
N CYS A 110 22.01 4.41 17.29
CA CYS A 110 21.37 5.58 17.87
C CYS A 110 22.39 6.66 18.27
N GLU A 111 23.54 6.28 18.81
CA GLU A 111 24.61 7.22 19.14
C GLU A 111 25.19 7.90 17.89
N GLU A 112 25.38 7.14 16.80
CA GLU A 112 25.81 7.67 15.52
C GLU A 112 24.81 8.71 14.98
N LYS A 113 23.51 8.36 14.95
CA LYS A 113 22.46 9.30 14.55
C LYS A 113 22.45 10.55 15.42
N ARG A 114 22.66 10.42 16.73
CA ARG A 114 22.72 11.57 17.64
C ARG A 114 23.84 12.54 17.27
N ARG A 115 24.99 12.04 16.83
CA ARG A 115 26.14 12.88 16.44
C ARG A 115 25.88 13.69 15.18
N PHE A 116 25.16 13.13 14.20
CA PHE A 116 24.96 13.76 12.89
C PHE A 116 23.61 14.45 12.72
N GLN A 117 22.59 14.05 13.46
CA GLN A 117 21.21 14.59 13.35
C GLN A 117 20.75 15.32 14.63
N GLY A 118 21.63 15.46 15.63
CA GLY A 118 21.31 16.09 16.91
C GLY A 118 20.58 15.15 17.88
N ASP A 119 20.09 15.69 19.00
CA ASP A 119 19.43 14.92 20.05
C ASP A 119 18.23 14.09 19.56
N VAL A 120 17.77 13.14 20.39
CA VAL A 120 16.66 12.23 20.06
C VAL A 120 15.40 13.03 19.75
N SER A 121 15.22 13.35 18.47
CA SER A 121 14.04 14.02 17.95
C SER A 121 13.13 12.98 17.32
N ARG A 122 11.84 13.30 17.22
CA ARG A 122 10.89 12.48 16.46
C ARG A 122 11.15 12.51 14.94
N GLU A 123 12.20 13.20 14.51
CA GLU A 123 12.57 13.47 13.12
C GLU A 123 13.68 12.55 12.61
N TRP A 124 14.27 11.70 13.47
CA TRP A 124 15.25 10.71 13.02
C TRP A 124 14.67 9.82 11.93
N GLU A 125 15.26 9.94 10.74
CA GLU A 125 14.87 9.12 9.61
C GLU A 125 15.60 7.79 9.66
N TRP A 126 14.84 6.70 9.75
CA TRP A 126 15.35 5.34 9.80
C TRP A 126 15.38 4.76 8.40
N ARG A 127 16.56 4.31 7.95
CA ARG A 127 16.70 3.71 6.62
C ARG A 127 16.64 2.20 6.69
N GLU A 128 16.11 1.60 5.63
CA GLU A 128 16.00 0.14 5.51
C GLU A 128 17.35 -0.58 5.68
N PRO A 129 18.45 -0.17 5.01
CA PRO A 129 19.73 -0.88 5.13
C PRO A 129 20.29 -0.89 6.56
N GLU A 130 20.07 0.20 7.30
CA GLU A 130 20.51 0.35 8.70
C GLU A 130 19.79 -0.67 9.58
N LEU A 131 18.46 -0.71 9.47
CA LEU A 131 17.63 -1.62 10.28
C LEU A 131 17.78 -3.07 9.86
N ARG A 132 17.97 -3.34 8.56
CA ARG A 132 18.30 -4.68 8.04
C ARG A 132 19.55 -5.22 8.72
N ARG A 133 20.63 -4.42 8.77
CA ARG A 133 21.89 -4.81 9.41
C ARG A 133 21.71 -5.09 10.89
N VAL A 134 21.07 -4.17 11.62
CA VAL A 134 20.88 -4.28 13.07
C VAL A 134 19.97 -5.46 13.44
N LEU A 135 18.88 -5.68 12.69
CA LEU A 135 18.02 -6.84 12.95
C LEU A 135 18.79 -8.15 12.79
N LYS A 136 19.63 -8.27 11.75
CA LYS A 136 20.44 -9.48 11.52
C LYS A 136 21.34 -9.79 12.72
N SER A 137 22.12 -8.81 13.18
CA SER A 137 23.03 -9.01 14.31
C SER A 137 22.29 -9.22 15.63
N SER A 138 21.17 -8.55 15.85
CA SER A 138 20.30 -8.79 17.01
C SER A 138 19.71 -10.20 17.01
N LEU A 139 19.29 -10.74 15.85
CA LEU A 139 18.79 -12.12 15.75
C LEU A 139 19.88 -13.13 16.13
N VAL A 140 21.09 -12.98 15.58
CA VAL A 140 22.24 -13.84 15.92
C VAL A 140 22.57 -13.75 17.41
N SER A 141 22.52 -12.56 18.01
CA SER A 141 22.74 -12.37 19.44
C SER A 141 21.66 -13.07 20.29
N ALA A 142 20.39 -12.93 19.93
CA ALA A 142 19.27 -13.56 20.63
C ALA A 142 19.32 -15.10 20.54
N ALA A 143 19.68 -15.65 19.38
CA ALA A 143 19.79 -17.09 19.13
C ALA A 143 20.83 -17.80 20.01
N LYS A 144 21.77 -17.06 20.62
CA LYS A 144 22.70 -17.62 21.62
C LYS A 144 22.00 -18.11 22.88
N THR A 145 20.83 -17.55 23.20
CA THR A 145 20.13 -17.78 24.47
C THR A 145 18.71 -18.32 24.32
N HIS A 146 18.09 -18.13 23.15
CA HIS A 146 16.69 -18.45 22.90
C HIS A 146 16.50 -19.10 21.53
N SER A 147 15.50 -19.95 21.39
CA SER A 147 15.01 -20.41 20.09
C SER A 147 14.17 -19.33 19.42
N LEU A 148 14.24 -19.24 18.10
CA LEU A 148 13.56 -18.20 17.32
C LEU A 148 12.49 -18.81 16.42
N VAL A 149 11.31 -18.18 16.35
CA VAL A 149 10.28 -18.52 15.37
C VAL A 149 9.85 -17.26 14.66
N ILE A 150 9.98 -17.24 13.33
CA ILE A 150 9.73 -16.08 12.50
C ILE A 150 8.62 -16.38 11.48
N PHE A 151 7.56 -15.58 11.49
CA PHE A 151 6.47 -15.64 10.52
C PHE A 151 6.40 -14.38 9.67
N VAL A 152 6.35 -14.54 8.34
CA VAL A 152 6.13 -13.45 7.39
C VAL A 152 5.02 -13.81 6.40
N ASP A 153 3.84 -13.20 6.52
CA ASP A 153 2.71 -13.44 5.60
C ASP A 153 2.63 -12.41 4.49
N ALA A 154 2.07 -12.82 3.35
CA ALA A 154 1.76 -11.99 2.19
C ALA A 154 2.96 -11.17 1.66
N LEU A 155 4.13 -11.81 1.60
CA LEU A 155 5.38 -11.14 1.25
C LEU A 155 5.33 -10.43 -0.12
N ASP A 156 4.55 -10.96 -1.06
CA ASP A 156 4.29 -10.37 -2.37
C ASP A 156 3.66 -8.96 -2.30
N GLU A 157 3.00 -8.62 -1.20
CA GLU A 157 2.39 -7.30 -1.00
C GLU A 157 3.40 -6.19 -0.67
N ALA A 158 4.66 -6.53 -0.40
CA ALA A 158 5.75 -5.55 -0.23
C ALA A 158 6.19 -4.88 -1.56
N GLY A 159 5.73 -5.41 -2.70
CA GLY A 159 6.23 -5.09 -4.03
C GLY A 159 7.28 -6.09 -4.50
N GLU A 160 7.47 -6.21 -5.82
CA GLU A 160 8.32 -7.25 -6.44
C GLU A 160 9.77 -7.20 -5.95
N ASP A 161 10.44 -6.05 -6.09
CA ASP A 161 11.85 -5.90 -5.71
C ASP A 161 12.05 -6.03 -4.20
N SER A 162 11.16 -5.42 -3.42
CA SER A 162 11.11 -5.51 -1.97
C SER A 162 11.00 -6.96 -1.50
N ALA A 163 10.08 -7.72 -2.10
CA ALA A 163 9.84 -9.11 -1.74
C ALA A 163 11.06 -9.99 -2.04
N ARG A 164 11.69 -9.82 -3.21
CA ARG A 164 12.94 -10.50 -3.56
C ARG A 164 14.08 -10.14 -2.58
N SER A 165 14.21 -8.86 -2.22
CA SER A 165 15.20 -8.37 -1.26
C SER A 165 15.01 -8.98 0.15
N ILE A 166 13.76 -9.09 0.60
CA ILE A 166 13.41 -9.68 1.89
C ILE A 166 13.65 -11.19 1.90
N VAL A 167 13.28 -11.92 0.84
CA VAL A 167 13.58 -13.36 0.74
C VAL A 167 15.09 -13.56 0.86
N LYS A 168 15.89 -12.83 0.07
CA LYS A 168 17.36 -12.90 0.15
C LYS A 168 17.85 -12.63 1.57
N TYR A 169 17.31 -11.61 2.24
CA TYR A 169 17.64 -11.33 3.64
C TYR A 169 17.32 -12.50 4.59
N LEU A 170 16.15 -13.13 4.46
CA LEU A 170 15.74 -14.24 5.32
C LEU A 170 16.65 -15.46 5.12
N HIS A 171 17.08 -15.75 3.88
CA HIS A 171 18.08 -16.78 3.60
C HIS A 171 19.42 -16.45 4.26
N GLU A 172 19.96 -15.24 3.98
CA GLU A 172 21.22 -14.77 4.57
C GLU A 172 21.20 -14.77 6.10
N ALA A 173 20.04 -14.50 6.72
CA ALA A 173 19.87 -14.56 8.16
C ALA A 173 19.79 -16.01 8.66
N ASN A 174 19.09 -16.90 7.95
CA ASN A 174 19.01 -18.31 8.32
C ASN A 174 20.39 -18.98 8.27
N GLU A 175 21.20 -18.69 7.24
CA GLU A 175 22.57 -19.21 7.11
C GLU A 175 23.47 -18.82 8.29
N GLU A 176 23.40 -17.58 8.76
CA GLU A 176 24.15 -17.15 9.95
C GLU A 176 23.63 -17.82 11.22
N LEU A 177 22.32 -18.10 11.28
CA LEU A 177 21.68 -18.76 12.41
C LEU A 177 21.96 -20.28 12.46
N LEU A 178 22.41 -20.91 11.38
CA LEU A 178 22.86 -22.32 11.39
C LEU A 178 24.00 -22.59 12.39
N GLN A 179 24.78 -21.55 12.72
CA GLN A 179 25.87 -21.64 13.68
C GLN A 179 25.41 -21.46 15.14
N SER A 180 24.12 -21.17 15.35
CA SER A 180 23.58 -20.87 16.66
C SER A 180 23.24 -22.14 17.45
N ARG A 181 23.27 -22.03 18.78
CA ARG A 181 23.02 -23.16 19.68
C ARG A 181 21.55 -23.57 19.74
N HIS A 182 20.63 -22.66 19.47
CA HIS A 182 19.21 -22.87 19.64
C HIS A 182 18.49 -22.88 18.30
N ALA A 183 17.48 -23.74 18.20
CA ALA A 183 16.69 -23.89 16.98
C ALA A 183 16.05 -22.57 16.50
N THR A 184 16.02 -22.39 15.19
CA THR A 184 15.38 -21.29 14.47
C THR A 184 14.42 -21.85 13.43
N SER A 185 13.16 -21.43 13.45
CA SER A 185 12.18 -21.84 12.44
C SER A 185 11.62 -20.61 11.73
N ILE A 186 11.81 -20.54 10.41
CA ILE A 186 11.31 -19.44 9.59
C ILE A 186 10.21 -19.96 8.67
N CYS A 187 9.05 -19.32 8.68
CA CYS A 187 7.93 -19.63 7.81
C CYS A 187 7.45 -18.35 7.12
N PHE A 188 7.29 -18.39 5.80
CA PHE A 188 6.72 -17.27 5.08
C PHE A 188 5.82 -17.68 3.93
N ALA A 189 4.87 -16.80 3.62
CA ALA A 189 3.87 -17.02 2.58
C ALA A 189 3.96 -15.98 1.46
N CYS A 190 3.87 -16.45 0.21
CA CYS A 190 3.92 -15.59 -0.97
C CYS A 190 3.20 -16.22 -2.17
N ARG A 191 3.09 -15.46 -3.27
CA ARG A 191 2.62 -15.95 -4.57
C ARG A 191 3.76 -16.54 -5.40
N HIS A 192 3.41 -17.34 -6.42
CA HIS A 192 4.38 -17.87 -7.41
C HIS A 192 5.11 -16.79 -8.21
N TYR A 193 4.45 -15.65 -8.41
CA TYR A 193 5.00 -14.45 -9.05
C TYR A 193 4.61 -13.26 -8.16
N PRO A 194 5.51 -12.29 -7.90
CA PRO A 194 6.78 -12.03 -8.57
C PRO A 194 8.03 -12.75 -8.02
N ILE A 195 7.90 -13.48 -6.92
CA ILE A 195 9.06 -14.07 -6.24
C ILE A 195 9.43 -15.40 -6.93
N VAL A 196 10.47 -15.36 -7.76
CA VAL A 196 10.99 -16.56 -8.44
C VAL A 196 11.93 -17.33 -7.51
N ARG A 197 11.75 -18.65 -7.49
CA ARG A 197 12.45 -19.67 -6.68
C ARG A 197 13.93 -19.37 -6.39
N THR A 198 14.31 -19.50 -5.13
CA THR A 198 15.63 -19.98 -4.71
C THR A 198 15.49 -21.47 -4.34
N HIS A 199 16.49 -22.31 -4.58
CA HIS A 199 16.41 -23.78 -4.35
C HIS A 199 16.43 -24.20 -2.87
N GLU A 200 16.27 -23.26 -1.95
CA GLU A 200 16.49 -23.44 -0.52
C GLU A 200 15.17 -23.44 0.26
N GLY A 201 14.98 -24.48 1.07
CA GLY A 201 13.84 -24.61 1.97
C GLY A 201 12.77 -25.60 1.51
N ILE A 202 11.88 -25.92 2.45
CA ILE A 202 10.77 -26.85 2.27
C ILE A 202 9.57 -26.08 1.72
N GLN A 203 8.86 -26.63 0.73
CA GLN A 203 7.73 -25.95 0.08
C GLN A 203 6.40 -26.69 0.30
N ILE A 204 5.33 -25.90 0.47
CA ILE A 204 3.94 -26.33 0.41
C ILE A 204 3.20 -25.42 -0.57
N CYS A 205 2.53 -26.01 -1.56
CA CYS A 205 1.72 -25.31 -2.55
C CYS A 205 0.25 -25.47 -2.17
N VAL A 206 -0.45 -24.37 -1.86
CA VAL A 206 -1.78 -24.44 -1.25
C VAL A 206 -2.84 -24.97 -2.22
N GLU A 207 -2.81 -24.58 -3.49
CA GLU A 207 -3.78 -25.03 -4.50
C GLU A 207 -3.72 -26.52 -4.81
N ASP A 208 -2.61 -27.19 -4.53
CA ASP A 208 -2.47 -28.63 -4.79
C ASP A 208 -3.16 -29.45 -3.69
N GLU A 209 -3.41 -28.85 -2.53
CA GLU A 209 -3.90 -29.53 -1.32
C GLU A 209 -5.34 -29.09 -0.93
N ASN A 210 -5.84 -27.97 -1.47
CA ASN A 210 -7.06 -27.32 -0.98
C ASN A 210 -8.38 -27.77 -1.65
N VAL A 211 -8.37 -28.80 -2.50
CA VAL A 211 -9.54 -29.26 -3.27
C VAL A 211 -10.73 -29.61 -2.37
N ASN A 212 -10.49 -30.33 -1.28
CA ASN A 212 -11.55 -30.74 -0.35
C ASN A 212 -12.15 -29.54 0.39
N ASP A 213 -11.32 -28.59 0.81
CA ASP A 213 -11.76 -27.37 1.48
C ASP A 213 -12.61 -26.50 0.52
N ILE A 214 -12.23 -26.42 -0.76
CA ILE A 214 -12.99 -25.73 -1.82
C ILE A 214 -14.34 -26.40 -2.05
N SER A 215 -14.36 -27.73 -2.18
CA SER A 215 -15.59 -28.50 -2.37
C SER A 215 -16.58 -28.27 -1.22
N ALA A 216 -16.12 -28.36 0.02
CA ALA A 216 -16.95 -28.12 1.20
C ALA A 216 -17.47 -26.68 1.28
N TYR A 217 -16.63 -25.70 0.90
CA TYR A 217 -17.03 -24.29 0.83
C TYR A 217 -18.09 -24.05 -0.25
N ALA A 218 -17.86 -24.55 -1.47
CA ALA A 218 -18.78 -24.39 -2.59
C ALA A 218 -20.16 -24.97 -2.28
N LEU A 219 -20.23 -26.18 -1.72
CA LEU A 219 -21.49 -26.81 -1.32
C LEU A 219 -22.25 -25.99 -0.27
N SER A 220 -21.53 -25.49 0.73
CA SER A 220 -22.09 -24.66 1.80
C SER A 220 -22.69 -23.36 1.25
N GLU A 221 -21.99 -22.72 0.31
CA GLU A 221 -22.41 -21.46 -0.29
C GLU A 221 -23.58 -21.63 -1.27
N LEU A 222 -23.57 -22.72 -2.05
CA LEU A 222 -24.71 -23.09 -2.90
C LEU A 222 -25.97 -23.32 -2.05
N ARG A 223 -25.88 -24.13 -0.98
CA ARG A 223 -27.00 -24.38 -0.05
C ARG A 223 -27.57 -23.12 0.59
N ARG A 224 -26.72 -22.10 0.77
CA ARG A 224 -27.12 -20.82 1.38
C ARG A 224 -27.85 -19.90 0.40
N GLN A 225 -27.53 -19.97 -0.88
CA GLN A 225 -27.98 -18.99 -1.88
C GLN A 225 -28.99 -19.55 -2.89
N VAL A 226 -28.99 -20.86 -3.14
CA VAL A 226 -29.88 -21.53 -4.07
C VAL A 226 -31.17 -21.94 -3.35
N HIS A 227 -32.32 -21.52 -3.85
CA HIS A 227 -33.62 -21.89 -3.29
C HIS A 227 -34.07 -23.26 -3.81
N PRO A 228 -34.58 -24.16 -2.94
CA PRO A 228 -35.13 -25.44 -3.37
C PRO A 228 -36.25 -25.24 -4.41
N ARG A 229 -36.21 -26.01 -5.50
CA ARG A 229 -37.33 -26.14 -6.45
C ARG A 229 -38.14 -27.37 -6.09
N ASP A 230 -39.44 -27.37 -6.35
CA ASP A 230 -40.37 -28.48 -6.09
C ASP A 230 -40.16 -29.71 -7.00
N GLU A 231 -39.03 -29.81 -7.71
CA GLU A 231 -38.80 -30.86 -8.70
C GLU A 231 -38.16 -32.09 -8.07
N ASN A 232 -38.86 -33.23 -8.16
CA ASN A 232 -38.34 -34.57 -7.92
C ASN A 232 -37.28 -34.93 -8.98
N LEU A 233 -36.09 -34.34 -8.88
CA LEU A 233 -34.93 -34.68 -9.70
C LEU A 233 -34.13 -35.80 -9.02
N GLY A 234 -33.79 -36.84 -9.79
CA GLY A 234 -33.09 -38.04 -9.32
C GLY A 234 -31.60 -37.82 -9.01
N SER A 235 -31.06 -36.63 -9.27
CA SER A 235 -29.73 -36.19 -8.87
C SER A 235 -29.83 -34.91 -8.03
N ASP A 236 -28.95 -34.77 -7.03
CA ASP A 236 -28.89 -33.55 -6.21
C ASP A 236 -28.22 -32.44 -7.03
N PRO A 237 -28.96 -31.45 -7.57
CA PRO A 237 -28.43 -30.44 -8.49
C PRO A 237 -27.29 -29.63 -7.86
N LEU A 238 -27.26 -29.53 -6.52
CA LEU A 238 -26.19 -28.83 -5.81
C LEU A 238 -24.86 -29.58 -5.87
N ASN A 239 -24.88 -30.91 -5.88
CA ASN A 239 -23.66 -31.71 -5.94
C ASN A 239 -23.03 -31.66 -7.35
N GLU A 240 -23.85 -31.72 -8.40
CA GLU A 240 -23.36 -31.57 -9.79
C GLU A 240 -22.70 -30.19 -10.01
N MET A 241 -23.37 -29.12 -9.57
CA MET A 241 -22.79 -27.77 -9.61
C MET A 241 -21.51 -27.69 -8.79
N GLN A 242 -21.50 -28.25 -7.58
CA GLN A 242 -20.33 -28.22 -6.70
C GLN A 242 -19.13 -28.92 -7.33
N GLU A 243 -19.30 -30.10 -7.94
CA GLU A 243 -18.23 -30.85 -8.57
C GLU A 243 -17.59 -30.03 -9.71
N LEU A 244 -18.42 -29.48 -10.60
CA LEU A 244 -17.94 -28.67 -11.72
C LEU A 244 -17.25 -27.37 -11.25
N ILE A 245 -17.83 -26.69 -10.26
CA ILE A 245 -17.24 -25.49 -9.63
C ILE A 245 -15.87 -25.80 -9.01
N SER A 246 -15.77 -26.91 -8.28
CA SER A 246 -14.53 -27.28 -7.59
C SER A 246 -13.42 -27.61 -8.58
N ASN A 247 -13.75 -28.31 -9.66
CA ASN A 247 -12.83 -28.62 -10.75
C ASN A 247 -12.37 -27.35 -11.48
N LYS A 248 -13.30 -26.41 -11.77
CA LYS A 248 -12.99 -25.16 -12.48
C LYS A 248 -12.18 -24.18 -11.63
N ALA A 249 -12.43 -24.13 -10.31
CA ALA A 249 -11.76 -23.21 -9.39
C ALA A 249 -10.23 -23.36 -9.40
N SER A 250 -9.69 -24.52 -9.78
CA SER A 250 -8.25 -24.74 -9.95
C SER A 250 -7.41 -24.29 -8.74
N GLY A 251 -7.94 -24.54 -7.54
CA GLY A 251 -7.34 -24.19 -6.25
C GLY A 251 -7.55 -22.73 -5.78
N VAL A 252 -8.45 -21.97 -6.39
CA VAL A 252 -8.70 -20.55 -6.09
C VAL A 252 -10.07 -20.34 -5.44
N PHE A 253 -10.13 -20.16 -4.12
CA PHE A 253 -11.39 -19.87 -3.40
C PHE A 253 -12.08 -18.60 -3.87
N LEU A 254 -11.29 -17.58 -4.24
CA LEU A 254 -11.83 -16.32 -4.73
C LEU A 254 -12.70 -16.51 -5.99
N TRP A 255 -12.30 -17.44 -6.87
CA TRP A 255 -13.08 -17.79 -8.07
C TRP A 255 -14.48 -18.28 -7.67
N VAL A 256 -14.53 -19.21 -6.72
CA VAL A 256 -15.79 -19.78 -6.20
C VAL A 256 -16.69 -18.70 -5.60
N SER A 257 -16.11 -17.80 -4.80
CA SER A 257 -16.86 -16.71 -4.17
C SER A 257 -17.45 -15.69 -5.17
N LEU A 258 -16.85 -15.56 -6.35
CA LEU A 258 -17.31 -14.66 -7.41
C LEU A 258 -18.37 -15.32 -8.31
N VAL A 259 -18.23 -16.61 -8.54
CA VAL A 259 -19.05 -17.36 -9.50
C VAL A 259 -20.37 -17.83 -8.88
N ILE A 260 -20.36 -18.30 -7.63
CA ILE A 260 -21.57 -18.81 -6.96
C ILE A 260 -22.72 -17.80 -6.92
N PRO A 261 -22.54 -16.51 -6.56
CA PRO A 261 -23.65 -15.56 -6.53
C PRO A 261 -24.34 -15.38 -7.89
N THR A 262 -23.55 -15.44 -8.97
CA THR A 262 -24.06 -15.34 -10.34
C THR A 262 -24.89 -16.57 -10.71
N ILE A 263 -24.42 -17.76 -10.34
CA ILE A 263 -25.13 -19.02 -10.57
C ILE A 263 -26.40 -19.11 -9.74
N ALA A 264 -26.31 -18.77 -8.45
CA ALA A 264 -27.45 -18.76 -7.55
C ALA A 264 -28.53 -17.81 -8.07
N LYS A 265 -28.15 -16.62 -8.56
CA LYS A 265 -29.08 -15.70 -9.21
C LYS A 265 -29.75 -16.34 -10.43
N GLN A 266 -28.98 -16.90 -11.36
CA GLN A 266 -29.51 -17.55 -12.57
C GLN A 266 -30.47 -18.71 -12.24
N TYR A 267 -30.11 -19.54 -11.26
CA TYR A 267 -30.98 -20.61 -10.78
C TYR A 267 -32.25 -20.04 -10.13
N ASN A 268 -32.14 -19.05 -9.25
CA ASN A 268 -33.30 -18.47 -8.60
C ASN A 268 -34.22 -17.72 -9.57
N GLU A 269 -33.70 -17.24 -10.71
CA GLU A 269 -34.48 -16.62 -11.81
C GLU A 269 -35.14 -17.65 -12.75
N GLY A 270 -34.95 -18.96 -12.53
CA GLY A 270 -35.68 -20.01 -13.24
C GLY A 270 -34.94 -20.68 -14.40
N ARG A 271 -33.63 -20.43 -14.60
CA ARG A 271 -32.85 -21.12 -15.64
C ARG A 271 -32.75 -22.63 -15.40
N SER A 272 -32.64 -23.43 -16.46
CA SER A 272 -32.52 -24.89 -16.30
C SER A 272 -31.14 -25.28 -15.73
N LEU A 273 -31.04 -26.49 -15.16
CA LEU A 273 -29.75 -27.01 -14.66
C LEU A 273 -28.74 -27.13 -15.80
N GLU A 274 -29.17 -27.58 -16.97
CA GLU A 274 -28.34 -27.75 -18.17
C GLU A 274 -27.78 -26.42 -18.66
N GLU A 275 -28.59 -25.35 -18.69
CA GLU A 275 -28.12 -24.01 -19.09
C GLU A 275 -27.06 -23.47 -18.12
N ILE A 276 -27.21 -23.76 -16.82
CA ILE A 276 -26.27 -23.34 -15.79
C ILE A 276 -24.96 -24.12 -15.90
N LEU A 277 -25.04 -25.45 -16.07
CA LEU A 277 -23.87 -26.30 -16.26
C LEU A 277 -23.11 -25.93 -17.54
N GLU A 278 -23.80 -25.67 -18.65
CA GLU A 278 -23.19 -25.20 -19.89
C GLU A 278 -22.53 -23.81 -19.70
N GLY A 279 -23.17 -22.91 -18.95
CA GLY A 279 -22.60 -21.62 -18.58
C GLY A 279 -21.33 -21.75 -17.73
N LEU A 280 -21.33 -22.68 -16.77
CA LEU A 280 -20.18 -23.04 -15.93
C LEU A 280 -19.02 -23.65 -16.73
N GLU A 281 -19.32 -24.48 -17.73
CA GLU A 281 -18.31 -25.04 -18.62
C GLU A 281 -17.63 -23.96 -19.45
N LYS A 282 -18.39 -22.97 -19.93
CA LYS A 282 -17.89 -21.80 -20.66
C LYS A 282 -17.24 -20.75 -19.76
N ALA A 283 -17.45 -20.82 -18.44
CA ALA A 283 -16.89 -19.86 -17.51
C ALA A 283 -15.35 -19.93 -17.53
N PRO A 284 -14.68 -18.77 -17.57
CA PRO A 284 -13.22 -18.72 -17.56
C PRO A 284 -12.68 -19.22 -16.22
N SER A 285 -11.56 -19.95 -16.26
CA SER A 285 -10.88 -20.47 -15.08
C SER A 285 -9.90 -19.46 -14.44
N ASP A 286 -9.55 -18.39 -15.17
CA ASP A 286 -8.62 -17.37 -14.69
C ASP A 286 -9.36 -16.14 -14.12
N LEU A 287 -8.77 -15.50 -13.11
CA LEU A 287 -9.37 -14.35 -12.44
C LEU A 287 -9.48 -13.11 -13.33
N LYS A 288 -8.58 -12.91 -14.30
CA LYS A 288 -8.57 -11.72 -15.15
C LYS A 288 -9.84 -11.67 -16.00
N THR A 289 -10.15 -12.76 -16.70
CA THR A 289 -11.33 -12.82 -17.57
C THR A 289 -12.63 -12.69 -16.76
N ILE A 290 -12.65 -13.17 -15.52
CA ILE A 290 -13.80 -12.97 -14.60
C ILE A 290 -13.97 -11.50 -14.23
N TYR A 291 -12.89 -10.79 -13.91
CA TYR A 291 -12.97 -9.35 -13.62
C TYR A 291 -13.45 -8.57 -14.83
N GLU A 292 -12.94 -8.89 -16.04
CA GLU A 292 -13.41 -8.28 -17.28
C GLU A 292 -14.89 -8.57 -17.53
N HIS A 293 -15.35 -9.79 -17.26
CA HIS A 293 -16.77 -10.14 -17.36
C HIS A 293 -17.61 -9.33 -16.36
N ILE A 294 -17.25 -9.32 -15.08
CA ILE A 294 -17.96 -8.58 -14.02
C ILE A 294 -18.05 -7.09 -14.36
N LEU A 295 -16.92 -6.48 -14.76
CA LEU A 295 -16.90 -5.07 -15.16
C LEU A 295 -17.65 -4.82 -16.47
N GLY A 296 -17.76 -5.83 -17.34
CA GLY A 296 -18.53 -5.78 -18.59
C GLY A 296 -20.04 -5.81 -18.36
N LEU A 297 -20.51 -6.30 -17.21
CA LEU A 297 -21.92 -6.27 -16.80
C LEU A 297 -22.36 -4.90 -16.26
N VAL A 298 -21.42 -4.02 -15.90
CA VAL A 298 -21.74 -2.65 -15.46
C VAL A 298 -22.22 -1.83 -16.66
N ASP A 299 -23.29 -1.05 -16.46
CA ASP A 299 -23.87 -0.21 -17.51
C ASP A 299 -22.80 0.69 -18.17
N PRO A 300 -22.64 0.64 -19.51
CA PRO A 300 -21.63 1.39 -20.23
C PRO A 300 -21.66 2.91 -20.01
N THR A 301 -22.82 3.48 -19.66
CA THR A 301 -22.97 4.92 -19.39
C THR A 301 -22.18 5.37 -18.15
N PHE A 302 -21.91 4.46 -17.21
CA PHE A 302 -21.13 4.75 -16.01
C PHE A 302 -19.63 4.45 -16.15
N ARG A 303 -19.15 4.04 -17.33
CA ARG A 303 -17.76 3.57 -17.52
C ARG A 303 -16.69 4.58 -17.06
N SER A 304 -16.90 5.88 -17.32
CA SER A 304 -15.99 6.94 -16.84
C SER A 304 -15.99 7.06 -15.30
N GLN A 305 -17.16 6.91 -14.66
CA GLN A 305 -17.29 6.92 -13.20
C GLN A 305 -16.69 5.66 -12.57
N THR A 306 -16.89 4.49 -13.20
CA THR A 306 -16.23 3.24 -12.81
C THR A 306 -14.72 3.38 -12.89
N LEU A 307 -14.18 3.92 -13.98
CA LEU A 307 -12.74 4.17 -14.10
C LEU A 307 -12.24 5.07 -12.96
N HIS A 308 -12.90 6.21 -12.73
CA HIS A 308 -12.49 7.15 -11.69
C HIS A 308 -12.56 6.55 -10.28
N LEU A 309 -13.60 5.77 -9.99
CA LEU A 309 -13.72 5.01 -8.74
C LEU A 309 -12.57 4.01 -8.57
N MET A 310 -12.28 3.25 -9.62
CA MET A 310 -11.21 2.24 -9.61
C MET A 310 -9.84 2.90 -9.42
N GLU A 311 -9.59 4.04 -10.05
CA GLU A 311 -8.38 4.84 -9.88
C GLU A 311 -8.20 5.27 -8.42
N TRP A 312 -9.23 5.83 -7.78
CA TRP A 312 -9.14 6.22 -6.37
C TRP A 312 -8.92 5.04 -5.41
N ILE A 313 -9.56 3.90 -5.64
CA ILE A 313 -9.38 2.73 -4.76
C ILE A 313 -7.98 2.11 -4.96
N CYS A 314 -7.46 2.16 -6.19
CA CYS A 314 -6.22 1.47 -6.57
C CYS A 314 -4.96 2.31 -6.36
N LEU A 315 -5.00 3.59 -6.72
CA LEU A 315 -3.84 4.48 -6.84
C LEU A 315 -3.67 5.44 -5.65
N ALA A 316 -4.65 5.52 -4.74
CA ALA A 316 -4.54 6.36 -3.56
C ALA A 316 -3.37 5.94 -2.65
N GLU A 317 -2.74 6.92 -1.98
CA GLU A 317 -1.61 6.70 -1.05
C GLU A 317 -2.02 5.93 0.21
N ARG A 318 -3.32 5.95 0.52
CA ARG A 318 -3.98 5.11 1.53
C ARG A 318 -5.44 4.89 1.13
N PRO A 319 -6.11 3.85 1.65
CA PRO A 319 -7.54 3.72 1.49
C PRO A 319 -8.28 4.98 1.99
N LEU A 320 -9.29 5.39 1.23
CA LEU A 320 -10.17 6.50 1.57
C LEU A 320 -11.39 5.99 2.34
N SER A 321 -11.89 6.80 3.26
CA SER A 321 -13.22 6.57 3.82
C SER A 321 -14.32 6.82 2.78
N PRO A 322 -15.54 6.29 2.97
CA PRO A 322 -16.68 6.65 2.13
C PRO A 322 -16.89 8.16 2.07
N THR A 323 -16.71 8.86 3.20
CA THR A 323 -16.82 10.32 3.25
C THR A 323 -15.78 10.95 2.32
N GLU A 324 -14.50 10.63 2.49
CA GLU A 324 -13.40 11.20 1.69
C GLU A 324 -13.58 10.92 0.20
N LEU A 325 -13.97 9.70 -0.16
CA LEU A 325 -14.14 9.29 -1.55
C LEU A 325 -15.23 10.08 -2.27
N ARG A 326 -16.31 10.50 -1.57
CA ARG A 326 -17.35 11.37 -2.15
C ARG A 326 -16.76 12.70 -2.60
N PHE A 327 -15.92 13.31 -1.77
CA PHE A 327 -15.24 14.55 -2.07
C PHE A 327 -14.16 14.35 -3.14
N ALA A 328 -13.40 13.26 -3.08
CA ALA A 328 -12.37 12.95 -4.06
C ALA A 328 -12.94 12.80 -5.48
N LEU A 329 -14.03 12.03 -5.63
CA LEU A 329 -14.71 11.84 -6.93
C LEU A 329 -15.36 13.12 -7.46
N ALA A 330 -15.86 13.96 -6.56
CA ALA A 330 -16.49 15.24 -6.89
C ALA A 330 -15.51 16.28 -7.46
N MET A 331 -14.22 16.12 -7.20
CA MET A 331 -13.16 17.07 -7.57
C MET A 331 -12.50 16.77 -8.91
N ASP A 332 -13.11 15.93 -9.74
CA ASP A 332 -12.64 15.68 -11.09
C ASP A 332 -12.71 16.93 -11.98
N ASP A 333 -11.76 17.08 -12.90
CA ASP A 333 -11.73 18.19 -13.85
C ASP A 333 -12.98 18.26 -14.73
N SER A 334 -13.63 17.12 -15.02
CA SER A 334 -14.88 17.13 -15.80
C SER A 334 -16.10 17.61 -15.01
N LEU A 335 -15.99 17.78 -13.68
CA LEU A 335 -17.11 18.05 -12.77
C LEU A 335 -16.99 19.38 -12.02
N VAL A 336 -15.79 19.96 -11.95
CA VAL A 336 -15.55 21.23 -11.25
C VAL A 336 -15.61 22.42 -12.19
N THR A 337 -16.05 23.56 -11.65
CA THR A 337 -15.96 24.86 -12.34
C THR A 337 -14.67 25.59 -11.96
N PRO A 338 -14.17 26.55 -12.76
CA PRO A 338 -12.97 27.31 -12.42
C PRO A 338 -13.02 28.03 -11.06
N TYR A 339 -14.22 28.36 -10.58
CA TYR A 339 -14.47 29.01 -9.29
C TYR A 339 -15.53 28.23 -8.50
N GLN A 340 -15.09 27.19 -7.81
CA GLN A 340 -15.95 26.32 -7.01
C GLN A 340 -15.86 26.71 -5.52
N ASP A 341 -16.95 27.22 -4.95
CA ASP A 341 -16.95 27.62 -3.52
C ASP A 341 -16.97 26.41 -2.56
N SER A 342 -17.69 25.34 -2.92
CA SER A 342 -17.79 24.13 -2.10
C SER A 342 -17.85 22.87 -2.95
N ALA A 343 -17.28 21.77 -2.46
CA ALA A 343 -17.32 20.49 -3.14
C ALA A 343 -18.74 19.95 -3.33
N GLN A 344 -19.64 20.25 -2.39
CA GLN A 344 -21.03 19.77 -2.45
C GLN A 344 -21.84 20.37 -3.61
N LYS A 345 -21.35 21.48 -4.19
CA LYS A 345 -21.94 22.14 -5.35
C LYS A 345 -21.44 21.54 -6.68
N SER A 346 -20.56 20.55 -6.68
CA SER A 346 -20.08 19.93 -7.92
C SER A 346 -21.18 19.10 -8.58
N THR A 347 -21.11 18.97 -9.90
CA THR A 347 -22.08 18.17 -10.65
C THR A 347 -21.98 16.70 -10.23
N GLY A 348 -23.10 16.09 -9.84
CA GLY A 348 -23.14 14.68 -9.46
C GLY A 348 -22.58 14.37 -8.06
N PHE A 349 -22.42 15.37 -7.18
CA PHE A 349 -21.96 15.14 -5.81
C PHE A 349 -22.81 14.09 -5.06
N VAL A 350 -22.13 13.10 -4.48
CA VAL A 350 -22.76 12.02 -3.71
C VAL A 350 -23.12 12.53 -2.31
N LYS A 351 -24.40 12.47 -1.95
CA LYS A 351 -24.95 13.20 -0.80
C LYS A 351 -24.74 12.50 0.55
N SER A 352 -24.54 11.19 0.58
CA SER A 352 -24.36 10.43 1.81
C SER A 352 -23.40 9.26 1.66
N ASP A 353 -22.82 8.82 2.77
CA ASP A 353 -21.92 7.66 2.81
C ASP A 353 -22.65 6.35 2.48
N MET A 354 -23.96 6.28 2.80
CA MET A 354 -24.82 5.16 2.41
C MET A 354 -24.97 5.09 0.88
N GLN A 355 -25.16 6.24 0.22
CA GLN A 355 -25.19 6.31 -1.24
C GLN A 355 -23.82 5.93 -1.82
N MET A 356 -22.72 6.44 -1.24
CA MET A 356 -21.36 6.10 -1.68
C MET A 356 -21.07 4.60 -1.56
N LYS A 357 -21.53 3.95 -0.49
CA LYS A 357 -21.41 2.50 -0.32
C LYS A 357 -22.15 1.74 -1.42
N GLY A 358 -23.40 2.11 -1.72
CA GLY A 358 -24.16 1.51 -2.82
C GLY A 358 -23.51 1.72 -4.18
N MET A 359 -23.04 2.95 -4.44
CA MET A 359 -22.34 3.31 -5.68
C MET A 359 -21.01 2.57 -5.83
N THR A 360 -20.26 2.37 -4.74
CA THR A 360 -19.00 1.59 -4.73
C THR A 360 -19.24 0.17 -5.23
N VAL A 361 -20.26 -0.51 -4.68
CA VAL A 361 -20.61 -1.88 -5.09
C VAL A 361 -21.14 -1.89 -6.52
N GLY A 362 -22.06 -0.98 -6.86
CA GLY A 362 -22.70 -0.94 -8.18
C GLY A 362 -21.72 -0.65 -9.32
N LEU A 363 -20.88 0.38 -9.19
CA LEU A 363 -19.92 0.78 -10.22
C LEU A 363 -18.76 -0.21 -10.38
N SER A 364 -18.46 -1.00 -9.35
CA SER A 364 -17.40 -2.01 -9.39
C SER A 364 -17.89 -3.40 -9.76
N GLY A 365 -19.20 -3.60 -9.96
CA GLY A 365 -19.78 -4.94 -10.10
C GLY A 365 -19.57 -5.83 -8.88
N GLY A 366 -19.39 -5.23 -7.69
CA GLY A 366 -19.08 -5.94 -6.44
C GLY A 366 -17.61 -6.25 -6.21
N LEU A 367 -16.69 -5.78 -7.07
CA LEU A 367 -15.24 -5.94 -6.87
C LEU A 367 -14.68 -5.00 -5.79
N ALA A 368 -15.43 -3.98 -5.39
CA ALA A 368 -15.11 -3.08 -4.30
C ALA A 368 -16.21 -3.07 -3.23
N GLU A 369 -15.79 -2.87 -1.98
CA GLU A 369 -16.64 -2.88 -0.80
C GLU A 369 -16.24 -1.76 0.18
N VAL A 370 -17.15 -1.49 1.12
CA VAL A 370 -16.88 -0.64 2.29
C VAL A 370 -16.80 -1.55 3.50
N LYS A 371 -15.64 -1.60 4.14
CA LYS A 371 -15.37 -2.48 5.29
C LYS A 371 -15.00 -1.66 6.52
N LEU A 372 -15.48 -2.13 7.67
CA LEU A 372 -15.19 -1.55 8.98
C LEU A 372 -13.82 -2.03 9.47
N HIS A 373 -13.01 -1.08 9.90
CA HIS A 373 -11.64 -1.27 10.32
C HIS A 373 -11.43 -0.67 11.71
N ARG A 374 -10.99 -1.49 12.68
CA ARG A 374 -10.61 -1.05 14.03
C ARG A 374 -9.18 -0.52 14.07
N GLU A 375 -9.00 0.79 14.12
CA GLU A 375 -7.68 1.38 14.35
C GLU A 375 -7.40 1.52 15.85
N ARG A 376 -6.20 1.13 16.28
CA ARG A 376 -5.75 1.33 17.66
C ARG A 376 -4.68 2.42 17.68
N HIS A 377 -5.07 3.62 18.09
CA HIS A 377 -4.16 4.76 18.24
C HIS A 377 -4.07 5.18 19.71
N ARG A 378 -2.86 5.19 20.28
CA ARG A 378 -2.60 5.57 21.69
C ARG A 378 -3.46 4.84 22.72
N GLY A 379 -3.78 3.57 22.48
CA GLY A 379 -4.58 2.75 23.39
C GLY A 379 -6.10 2.94 23.28
N MET A 380 -6.57 3.88 22.45
CA MET A 380 -7.98 4.05 22.10
C MET A 380 -8.29 3.29 20.81
N GLU A 381 -9.40 2.55 20.80
CA GLU A 381 -9.91 1.85 19.62
C GLU A 381 -10.94 2.73 18.92
N THR A 382 -10.71 3.01 17.65
CA THR A 382 -11.62 3.78 16.80
C THR A 382 -12.02 2.93 15.60
N GLU A 383 -13.32 2.86 15.34
CA GLU A 383 -13.85 2.15 14.17
C GLU A 383 -13.94 3.12 12.98
N VAL A 384 -13.24 2.79 11.90
CA VAL A 384 -13.15 3.60 10.67
C VAL A 384 -13.67 2.76 9.51
N GLN A 385 -14.53 3.32 8.67
CA GLN A 385 -14.93 2.67 7.42
C GLN A 385 -13.97 3.09 6.31
N ILE A 386 -13.48 2.13 5.54
CA ILE A 386 -12.66 2.41 4.35
C ILE A 386 -13.23 1.69 3.14
N VAL A 387 -12.97 2.27 1.98
CA VAL A 387 -13.30 1.70 0.67
C VAL A 387 -12.11 0.90 0.17
N GLN A 388 -12.35 -0.35 -0.22
CA GLN A 388 -11.29 -1.24 -0.70
C GLN A 388 -11.81 -2.25 -1.73
N PHE A 389 -10.91 -2.86 -2.49
CA PHE A 389 -11.26 -4.05 -3.27
C PHE A 389 -11.53 -5.25 -2.37
N ILE A 390 -12.38 -6.17 -2.82
CA ILE A 390 -12.65 -7.43 -2.11
C ILE A 390 -11.39 -8.30 -1.96
N HIS A 391 -10.43 -8.15 -2.89
CA HIS A 391 -9.17 -8.88 -2.87
C HIS A 391 -8.06 -8.15 -3.65
N GLN A 392 -6.81 -8.36 -3.25
CA GLN A 392 -5.63 -7.70 -3.84
C GLN A 392 -5.45 -7.99 -5.35
N SER A 393 -5.90 -9.16 -5.81
CA SER A 393 -5.83 -9.54 -7.24
C SER A 393 -6.61 -8.61 -8.17
N VAL A 394 -7.63 -7.89 -7.67
CA VAL A 394 -8.34 -6.88 -8.47
C VAL A 394 -7.40 -5.70 -8.77
N ASN A 395 -6.66 -5.24 -7.76
CA ASN A 395 -5.65 -4.19 -7.92
C ASN A 395 -4.55 -4.64 -8.90
N ASP A 396 -4.08 -5.87 -8.78
CA ASP A 396 -3.04 -6.42 -9.68
C ASP A 396 -3.54 -6.52 -11.13
N PHE A 397 -4.82 -6.86 -11.34
CA PHE A 397 -5.47 -6.81 -12.65
C PHE A 397 -5.50 -5.39 -13.21
N LEU A 398 -5.95 -4.41 -12.41
CA LEU A 398 -6.06 -3.00 -12.82
C LEU A 398 -4.70 -2.40 -13.20
N LEU A 399 -3.67 -2.62 -12.37
CA LEU A 399 -2.31 -2.14 -12.61
C LEU A 399 -1.65 -2.79 -13.82
N LYS A 400 -2.04 -4.01 -14.19
CA LYS A 400 -1.47 -4.67 -15.37
C LYS A 400 -2.13 -4.18 -16.66
N ASP A 401 -3.42 -4.48 -16.83
CA ASP A 401 -4.17 -4.20 -18.07
C ASP A 401 -5.58 -3.64 -17.82
N GLY A 402 -6.10 -3.75 -16.59
CA GLY A 402 -7.52 -3.49 -16.32
C GLY A 402 -7.93 -2.03 -16.51
N PHE A 403 -7.04 -1.06 -16.23
CA PHE A 403 -7.32 0.35 -16.54
C PHE A 403 -7.40 0.61 -18.05
N ALA A 404 -6.49 0.04 -18.84
CA ALA A 404 -6.53 0.14 -20.30
C ALA A 404 -7.78 -0.57 -20.87
N TRP A 405 -8.21 -1.67 -20.25
CA TRP A 405 -9.46 -2.32 -20.61
C TRP A 405 -10.67 -1.42 -20.32
N LEU A 406 -10.71 -0.74 -19.17
CA LEU A 406 -11.77 0.20 -18.79
C LEU A 406 -11.79 1.42 -19.71
N ASP A 407 -10.65 1.94 -20.13
CA ASP A 407 -10.58 3.05 -21.09
C ASP A 407 -10.25 2.57 -22.50
N LYS A 408 -11.26 2.03 -23.21
CA LYS A 408 -11.09 1.46 -24.56
C LYS A 408 -10.60 2.45 -25.61
N ASN A 409 -10.73 3.75 -25.36
CA ASN A 409 -10.30 4.79 -26.28
C ASN A 409 -8.81 5.13 -26.11
N PHE A 410 -8.11 4.45 -25.19
CA PHE A 410 -6.82 4.90 -24.73
C PHE A 410 -5.63 4.12 -25.29
N THR A 411 -4.61 4.87 -25.71
CA THR A 411 -3.27 4.40 -26.05
C THR A 411 -2.26 5.16 -25.18
N GLY A 412 -1.58 4.48 -24.24
CA GLY A 412 -0.55 5.10 -23.39
C GLY A 412 -0.49 4.57 -21.96
N ASN A 413 0.02 5.39 -21.05
CA ASN A 413 0.26 5.04 -19.65
C ASN A 413 -0.95 5.33 -18.72
N ALA A 414 -1.78 4.32 -18.49
CA ALA A 414 -3.02 4.48 -17.75
C ALA A 414 -2.76 4.81 -16.27
N ILE A 415 -1.75 4.19 -15.66
CA ILE A 415 -1.37 4.43 -14.26
C ILE A 415 -0.88 5.86 -14.08
N GLY A 416 0.02 6.33 -14.98
CA GLY A 416 0.51 7.70 -14.94
C GLY A 416 -0.64 8.70 -15.01
N ARG A 417 -1.62 8.48 -15.91
CA ARG A 417 -2.78 9.38 -16.08
C ARG A 417 -3.70 9.35 -14.88
N GLY A 418 -3.92 8.17 -14.29
CA GLY A 418 -4.67 8.05 -13.04
C GLY A 418 -4.02 8.89 -11.95
N HIS A 419 -2.70 8.79 -11.76
CA HIS A 419 -1.99 9.63 -10.80
C HIS A 419 -2.08 11.14 -11.12
N ASP A 420 -1.93 11.54 -12.38
CA ASP A 420 -2.12 12.94 -12.82
C ASP A 420 -3.54 13.45 -12.49
N ARG A 421 -4.57 12.64 -12.76
CA ARG A 421 -5.96 12.95 -12.42
C ARG A 421 -6.15 13.09 -10.91
N LEU A 422 -5.62 12.17 -10.11
CA LEU A 422 -5.67 12.22 -8.66
C LEU A 422 -4.96 13.47 -8.10
N THR A 423 -3.80 13.84 -8.64
CA THR A 423 -3.11 15.11 -8.34
C THR A 423 -4.01 16.31 -8.58
N LYS A 424 -4.64 16.38 -9.77
CA LYS A 424 -5.52 17.47 -10.16
C LYS A 424 -6.74 17.58 -9.26
N SER A 425 -7.35 16.46 -8.90
CA SER A 425 -8.46 16.39 -7.95
C SER A 425 -8.08 16.87 -6.55
N CYS A 426 -6.88 16.51 -6.05
CA CYS A 426 -6.38 17.06 -4.80
C CYS A 426 -6.21 18.59 -4.87
N ILE A 427 -5.66 19.13 -5.96
CA ILE A 427 -5.47 20.57 -6.12
C ILE A 427 -6.81 21.29 -6.30
N ASN A 428 -7.77 20.72 -7.04
CA ASN A 428 -9.13 21.26 -7.16
C ASN A 428 -9.78 21.42 -5.78
N TYR A 429 -9.61 20.43 -4.90
CA TYR A 429 -10.10 20.51 -3.53
C TYR A 429 -9.44 21.64 -2.74
N LEU A 430 -8.11 21.79 -2.84
CA LEU A 430 -7.36 22.85 -2.15
C LEU A 430 -7.73 24.27 -2.61
N LYS A 431 -8.33 24.40 -3.80
CA LYS A 431 -8.76 25.67 -4.39
C LYS A 431 -10.20 26.04 -4.06
N LEU A 432 -10.93 25.23 -3.29
CA LEU A 432 -12.30 25.53 -2.93
C LEU A 432 -12.39 26.77 -2.04
N GLY A 433 -13.40 27.61 -2.26
CA GLY A 433 -13.63 28.81 -1.44
C GLY A 433 -13.80 28.50 0.06
N GLU A 434 -14.38 27.36 0.41
CA GLU A 434 -14.47 26.87 1.80
C GLU A 434 -13.09 26.54 2.41
N VAL A 435 -12.15 26.03 1.61
CA VAL A 435 -10.77 25.76 2.03
C VAL A 435 -9.99 27.07 2.16
N GLU A 436 -10.18 28.05 1.27
CA GLU A 436 -9.57 29.38 1.39
C GLU A 436 -10.05 30.12 2.65
N ARG A 437 -11.34 30.04 2.97
CA ARG A 437 -11.90 30.59 4.21
C ARG A 437 -11.31 29.91 5.45
N ALA A 438 -11.17 28.59 5.41
CA ALA A 438 -10.52 27.84 6.49
C ALA A 438 -9.04 28.22 6.64
N ALA A 439 -8.30 28.40 5.54
CA ALA A 439 -6.93 28.89 5.59
C ALA A 439 -6.84 30.32 6.14
N SER A 440 -7.83 31.16 5.92
CA SER A 440 -7.82 32.57 6.33
C SER A 440 -8.20 32.78 7.81
N SER A 441 -8.95 31.87 8.42
CA SER A 441 -9.39 32.06 9.81
C SER A 441 -8.23 31.91 10.81
N SER A 442 -8.23 32.77 11.83
CA SER A 442 -7.26 32.76 12.94
C SER A 442 -7.68 31.82 14.08
N SER A 443 -8.90 31.27 14.02
CA SER A 443 -9.55 30.48 15.08
C SER A 443 -9.54 28.97 14.81
N LEU A 444 -8.49 28.43 14.18
CA LEU A 444 -8.35 27.01 13.81
C LEU A 444 -8.14 26.08 15.02
N VAL A 445 -8.56 26.49 16.22
CA VAL A 445 -8.23 25.89 17.51
C VAL A 445 -9.44 25.17 18.16
N GLU A 446 -10.68 25.41 17.72
CA GLU A 446 -11.87 24.94 18.45
C GLU A 446 -12.66 23.80 17.80
N SER A 447 -12.53 23.53 16.49
CA SER A 447 -13.10 22.34 15.84
C SER A 447 -12.05 21.58 15.01
N PRO A 448 -12.12 20.24 14.91
CA PRO A 448 -11.26 19.51 14.00
C PRO A 448 -11.66 19.87 12.57
N LEU A 449 -10.83 20.69 11.88
CA LEU A 449 -10.95 21.04 10.45
C LEU A 449 -11.30 19.85 9.55
N GLU A 450 -10.82 18.67 9.90
CA GLU A 450 -11.06 17.42 9.18
C GLU A 450 -12.53 16.95 9.23
N ALA A 451 -13.33 17.40 10.21
CA ALA A 451 -14.77 17.12 10.26
C ALA A 451 -15.55 17.93 9.21
N ASP A 452 -15.17 19.18 8.99
CA ASP A 452 -15.83 20.09 8.04
C ASP A 452 -15.26 19.96 6.62
N LEU A 453 -13.98 19.55 6.50
CA LEU A 453 -13.26 19.37 5.25
C LEU A 453 -12.64 17.95 5.17
N PRO A 454 -13.47 16.91 4.91
CA PRO A 454 -13.05 15.52 5.07
C PRO A 454 -11.86 15.11 4.19
N PHE A 455 -11.71 15.72 3.00
CA PHE A 455 -10.65 15.38 2.05
C PHE A 455 -9.39 16.26 2.20
N LEU A 456 -9.38 17.20 3.15
CA LEU A 456 -8.28 18.15 3.32
C LEU A 456 -6.98 17.46 3.75
N GLY A 457 -7.06 16.57 4.75
CA GLY A 457 -5.89 15.85 5.24
C GLY A 457 -5.25 14.94 4.20
N TYR A 458 -6.04 14.37 3.29
CA TYR A 458 -5.51 13.58 2.17
C TYR A 458 -4.90 14.50 1.09
N SER A 459 -5.67 15.48 0.61
CA SER A 459 -5.24 16.37 -0.48
C SER A 459 -3.96 17.16 -0.16
N THR A 460 -3.84 17.68 1.06
CA THR A 460 -2.63 18.40 1.52
C THR A 460 -1.38 17.53 1.53
N ARG A 461 -1.50 16.23 1.82
CA ARG A 461 -0.37 15.29 1.95
C ARG A 461 -0.02 14.56 0.65
N SER A 462 -0.98 14.36 -0.24
CA SER A 462 -0.86 13.37 -1.32
C SER A 462 -0.68 13.97 -2.71
N TRP A 463 -1.03 15.25 -2.95
CA TRP A 463 -1.01 15.81 -4.30
C TRP A 463 0.39 15.71 -4.97
N PHE A 464 1.45 16.04 -4.24
CA PHE A 464 2.82 15.98 -4.77
C PHE A 464 3.36 14.55 -4.87
N LEU A 465 2.83 13.61 -4.09
CA LEU A 465 3.16 12.18 -4.19
C LEU A 465 2.56 11.57 -5.46
N HIS A 466 1.30 11.92 -5.76
CA HIS A 466 0.67 11.55 -7.02
C HIS A 466 1.37 12.20 -8.21
N ALA A 467 1.74 13.49 -8.12
CA ALA A 467 2.51 14.17 -9.16
C ALA A 467 3.84 13.46 -9.44
N GLN A 468 4.56 13.08 -8.37
CA GLN A 468 5.83 12.35 -8.47
C GLN A 468 5.64 11.01 -9.19
N LYS A 469 4.57 10.28 -8.88
CA LYS A 469 4.25 8.99 -9.54
C LYS A 469 3.85 9.20 -11.00
N ALA A 470 3.04 10.21 -11.31
CA ALA A 470 2.69 10.56 -12.70
C ALA A 470 3.94 10.86 -13.53
N GLU A 471 4.88 11.62 -12.96
CA GLU A 471 6.13 11.99 -13.63
C GLU A 471 7.09 10.80 -13.81
N SER A 472 7.14 9.86 -12.85
CA SER A 472 7.88 8.60 -13.00
C SER A 472 7.38 7.74 -14.18
N TRP A 473 6.14 8.00 -14.61
CA TRP A 473 5.46 7.37 -15.74
C TRP A 473 5.50 8.23 -17.01
N ASN A 474 6.40 9.22 -17.06
CA ASN A 474 6.61 10.17 -18.15
C ASN A 474 5.40 11.06 -18.45
N ILE A 475 4.60 11.40 -17.44
CA ILE A 475 3.56 12.43 -17.56
C ILE A 475 4.07 13.73 -16.93
N PRO A 476 4.38 14.75 -17.73
CA PRO A 476 4.83 16.05 -17.21
C PRO A 476 3.79 16.66 -16.26
N GLN A 477 4.26 17.38 -15.25
CA GLN A 477 3.44 18.06 -14.24
C GLN A 477 3.61 19.58 -14.29
N SER A 478 4.16 20.12 -15.38
CA SER A 478 4.40 21.56 -15.55
C SER A 478 3.11 22.40 -15.58
N ASP A 479 1.96 21.81 -15.93
CA ASP A 479 0.66 22.46 -15.89
C ASP A 479 0.22 22.83 -14.46
N LEU A 480 0.80 22.18 -13.44
CA LEU A 480 0.52 22.50 -12.04
C LEU A 480 0.91 23.94 -11.67
N ILE A 481 1.89 24.54 -12.36
CA ILE A 481 2.29 25.95 -12.18
C ILE A 481 1.08 26.87 -12.45
N GLN A 482 0.43 26.69 -13.60
CA GLN A 482 -0.76 27.46 -13.98
C GLN A 482 -1.96 27.10 -13.09
N ARG A 483 -2.10 25.82 -12.72
CA ARG A 483 -3.23 25.34 -11.91
C ARG A 483 -3.25 25.95 -10.52
N PHE A 484 -2.08 26.09 -9.90
CA PHE A 484 -1.89 26.86 -8.66
C PHE A 484 -1.91 28.37 -8.88
N GLN A 485 -1.88 28.84 -10.13
CA GLN A 485 -1.67 30.24 -10.50
C GLN A 485 -0.45 30.81 -9.76
N TRP A 486 0.62 30.03 -9.71
CA TRP A 486 1.83 30.37 -8.97
C TRP A 486 2.67 31.38 -9.77
N PRO A 487 3.28 32.40 -9.12
CA PRO A 487 3.32 32.67 -7.68
C PRO A 487 2.22 33.62 -7.16
N THR A 488 1.26 34.03 -8.00
CA THR A 488 0.40 35.19 -7.71
C THR A 488 -0.81 34.87 -6.83
N ALA A 489 -1.41 33.68 -6.97
CA ALA A 489 -2.59 33.30 -6.20
C ALA A 489 -2.24 32.79 -4.79
N GLN A 490 -3.20 32.92 -3.87
CA GLN A 490 -3.05 32.51 -2.47
C GLN A 490 -3.20 30.99 -2.25
N TYR A 491 -3.51 30.20 -3.29
CA TYR A 491 -3.73 28.76 -3.15
C TYR A 491 -2.50 28.03 -2.59
N PHE A 492 -1.31 28.33 -3.09
CA PHE A 492 -0.08 27.68 -2.64
C PHE A 492 0.34 28.12 -1.22
N PRO A 493 0.35 29.44 -0.88
CA PRO A 493 0.50 29.88 0.52
C PRO A 493 -0.53 29.29 1.48
N ASN A 494 -1.80 29.19 1.07
CA ASN A 494 -2.86 28.57 1.87
C ASN A 494 -2.56 27.09 2.13
N TRP A 495 -2.11 26.35 1.12
CA TRP A 495 -1.67 24.96 1.30
C TRP A 495 -0.53 24.82 2.32
N ILE A 496 0.47 25.71 2.30
CA ILE A 496 1.55 25.71 3.30
C ILE A 496 0.98 25.92 4.71
N LYS A 497 0.13 26.93 4.89
CA LYS A 497 -0.50 27.25 6.19
C LYS A 497 -1.34 26.08 6.71
N LEU A 498 -2.16 25.47 5.86
CA LEU A 498 -3.01 24.33 6.23
C LEU A 498 -2.16 23.11 6.57
N SER A 499 -1.13 22.79 5.78
CA SER A 499 -0.22 21.67 6.03
C SER A 499 0.46 21.77 7.40
N ARG A 500 0.89 22.98 7.79
CA ARG A 500 1.48 23.26 9.11
C ARG A 500 0.43 23.18 10.23
N THR A 501 -0.77 23.69 10.00
CA THR A 501 -1.87 23.68 10.99
C THR A 501 -2.30 22.27 11.35
N LEU A 502 -2.40 21.39 10.35
CA LEU A 502 -2.80 20.00 10.56
C LEU A 502 -1.70 19.15 11.24
N LYS A 503 -0.58 19.77 11.68
CA LYS A 503 0.52 19.18 12.46
C LYS A 503 0.92 17.80 11.96
N HIS A 504 1.05 17.69 10.65
CA HIS A 504 1.42 16.44 10.03
C HIS A 504 2.84 16.07 10.47
N TYR A 505 2.99 14.96 11.20
CA TYR A 505 4.29 14.37 11.52
C TYR A 505 4.87 13.71 10.25
N ASN A 506 5.20 14.52 9.25
CA ASN A 506 5.79 14.10 7.99
C ASN A 506 7.04 14.96 7.73
N ASN A 507 8.17 14.30 7.44
CA ASN A 507 9.45 14.94 7.09
C ASN A 507 9.37 15.81 5.82
N ARG A 508 8.25 15.78 5.08
CA ARG A 508 7.95 16.61 3.91
C ARG A 508 6.92 17.73 4.18
N CYS A 509 6.65 18.07 5.44
CA CYS A 509 5.82 19.23 5.75
C CYS A 509 6.51 20.52 5.27
N PRO A 510 5.86 21.39 4.48
CA PRO A 510 6.50 22.59 3.97
C PRO A 510 6.78 23.60 5.09
N GLN A 511 7.96 24.22 5.03
CA GLN A 511 8.29 25.36 5.89
C GLN A 511 7.61 26.63 5.40
N GLU A 512 7.55 27.66 6.26
CA GLU A 512 7.18 28.99 5.79
C GLU A 512 8.13 29.44 4.66
N LYS A 513 7.63 30.28 3.75
CA LYS A 513 8.36 30.73 2.54
C LYS A 513 8.76 29.63 1.55
N THR A 514 8.38 28.36 1.77
CA THR A 514 8.53 27.29 0.77
C THR A 514 7.94 27.74 -0.57
N THR A 515 8.68 27.55 -1.66
CA THR A 515 8.22 27.86 -3.03
C THR A 515 7.80 26.60 -3.77
N LEU A 516 7.14 26.73 -4.92
CA LEU A 516 6.84 25.58 -5.78
C LEU A 516 8.12 24.87 -6.24
N MET A 517 9.23 25.60 -6.41
CA MET A 517 10.53 25.01 -6.76
C MET A 517 11.08 24.11 -5.65
N HIS A 518 10.91 24.46 -4.37
CA HIS A 518 11.29 23.59 -3.25
C HIS A 518 10.51 22.27 -3.27
N VAL A 519 9.18 22.34 -3.42
CA VAL A 519 8.33 21.13 -3.45
C VAL A 519 8.64 20.27 -4.67
N ALA A 520 8.82 20.89 -5.84
CA ALA A 520 9.21 20.20 -7.06
C ALA A 520 10.57 19.51 -6.91
N ALA A 521 11.54 20.21 -6.32
CA ALA A 521 12.86 19.67 -6.04
C ALA A 521 12.81 18.49 -5.05
N ALA A 522 12.08 18.61 -3.94
CA ALA A 522 11.92 17.55 -2.95
C ALA A 522 11.15 16.31 -3.50
N SER A 523 10.24 16.53 -4.45
CA SER A 523 9.31 15.51 -4.97
C SER A 523 9.71 14.95 -6.33
N ASN A 524 10.93 15.23 -6.81
CA ASN A 524 11.43 14.76 -8.11
C ASN A 524 10.55 15.19 -9.31
N LEU A 525 10.01 16.42 -9.28
CA LEU A 525 9.19 16.97 -10.37
C LEU A 525 10.05 17.76 -11.36
N GLU A 526 10.86 17.07 -12.17
CA GLU A 526 11.82 17.66 -13.12
C GLU A 526 11.14 18.63 -14.09
N SER A 527 9.96 18.28 -14.60
CA SER A 527 9.16 19.09 -15.53
C SER A 527 8.75 20.45 -14.96
N ILE A 528 8.45 20.52 -13.65
CA ILE A 528 8.18 21.78 -12.96
C ILE A 528 9.47 22.56 -12.74
N VAL A 529 10.55 21.90 -12.30
CA VAL A 529 11.83 22.57 -12.08
C VAL A 529 12.33 23.22 -13.36
N VAL A 530 12.33 22.49 -14.49
CA VAL A 530 12.73 23.01 -15.80
C VAL A 530 11.86 24.19 -16.21
N ALA A 531 10.53 24.05 -16.16
CA ALA A 531 9.63 25.13 -16.54
C ALA A 531 9.79 26.40 -15.67
N LEU A 532 10.11 26.26 -14.38
CA LEU A 532 10.38 27.40 -13.52
C LEU A 532 11.74 28.06 -13.83
N LEU A 533 12.78 27.27 -14.09
CA LEU A 533 14.10 27.80 -14.50
C LEU A 533 14.02 28.55 -15.84
N ASP A 534 13.24 28.05 -16.80
CA ASP A 534 13.00 28.69 -18.09
C ASP A 534 12.23 30.02 -17.97
N SER A 535 11.58 30.27 -16.82
CA SER A 535 10.81 31.48 -16.53
C SER A 535 11.57 32.52 -15.67
N ASP A 536 12.90 32.39 -15.56
CA ASP A 536 13.77 33.22 -14.70
C ASP A 536 13.38 33.18 -13.20
N THR A 537 12.69 32.13 -12.75
CA THR A 537 12.41 31.94 -11.32
C THR A 537 13.71 31.64 -10.58
N SER A 538 14.01 32.41 -9.53
CA SER A 538 15.22 32.22 -8.73
C SER A 538 15.27 30.83 -8.07
N SER A 539 16.35 30.10 -8.35
CA SER A 539 16.73 28.84 -7.68
C SER A 539 17.30 29.04 -6.27
N GLU A 540 17.62 30.28 -5.92
CA GLU A 540 18.26 30.69 -4.66
C GLU A 540 17.26 31.18 -3.59
N ALA A 541 15.95 31.10 -3.89
CA ALA A 541 14.94 31.38 -2.89
C ALA A 541 15.13 30.46 -1.67
N LYS A 542 15.08 31.05 -0.46
CA LYS A 542 15.22 30.32 0.80
C LYS A 542 13.89 30.18 1.52
N ASP A 543 13.62 29.00 2.05
CA ASP A 543 12.53 28.78 3.00
C ASP A 543 12.86 29.38 4.40
N ALA A 544 11.98 29.18 5.37
CA ALA A 544 12.15 29.70 6.73
C ALA A 544 13.24 29.01 7.57
N GLU A 545 13.85 27.92 7.09
CA GLU A 545 15.03 27.28 7.69
C GLU A 545 16.31 27.59 6.87
N GLY A 546 16.20 28.42 5.84
CA GLY A 546 17.30 28.74 4.95
C GLY A 546 17.61 27.67 3.91
N ASN A 547 16.78 26.63 3.74
CA ASN A 547 16.97 25.65 2.68
C ASN A 547 16.66 26.30 1.32
N THR A 548 17.42 25.93 0.30
CA THR A 548 17.12 26.22 -1.11
C THR A 548 16.60 24.95 -1.80
N ALA A 549 16.08 25.07 -3.02
CA ALA A 549 15.67 23.91 -3.82
C ALA A 549 16.81 22.88 -4.00
N LEU A 550 18.07 23.32 -4.06
CA LEU A 550 19.23 22.43 -4.15
C LEU A 550 19.42 21.59 -2.88
N HIS A 551 19.17 22.16 -1.70
CA HIS A 551 19.21 21.42 -0.44
C HIS A 551 18.16 20.30 -0.42
N ASP A 552 16.94 20.59 -0.88
CA ASP A 552 15.86 19.62 -0.92
C ASP A 552 16.12 18.50 -1.94
N ALA A 553 16.54 18.84 -3.16
CA ALA A 553 16.92 17.85 -4.16
C ALA A 553 18.08 16.96 -3.67
N ALA A 554 19.06 17.56 -2.97
CA ALA A 554 20.19 16.84 -2.42
C ALA A 554 19.82 15.91 -1.27
N ARG A 555 18.97 16.39 -0.34
CA ARG A 555 18.44 15.62 0.80
C ARG A 555 17.73 14.34 0.36
N TRP A 556 16.99 14.39 -0.75
CA TRP A 556 16.21 13.27 -1.25
C TRP A 556 16.88 12.49 -2.39
N GLY A 557 18.10 12.88 -2.79
CA GLY A 557 18.89 12.12 -3.76
C GLY A 557 18.48 12.29 -5.22
N HIS A 558 17.77 13.36 -5.56
CA HIS A 558 17.21 13.59 -6.90
C HIS A 558 18.27 14.12 -7.88
N LYS A 559 19.19 13.24 -8.28
CA LYS A 559 20.37 13.55 -9.11
C LYS A 559 20.06 14.42 -10.34
N LYS A 560 18.97 14.14 -11.06
CA LYS A 560 18.60 14.91 -12.26
C LYS A 560 18.28 16.36 -11.93
N ILE A 561 17.49 16.59 -10.88
CA ILE A 561 17.14 17.93 -10.41
C ILE A 561 18.37 18.67 -9.89
N VAL A 562 19.22 18.00 -9.11
CA VAL A 562 20.51 18.58 -8.66
C VAL A 562 21.32 19.06 -9.85
N GLY A 563 21.42 18.24 -10.91
CA GLY A 563 22.09 18.62 -12.15
C GLY A 563 21.49 19.88 -12.79
N ARG A 564 20.16 19.92 -12.96
CA ARG A 564 19.45 21.09 -13.54
C ARG A 564 19.67 22.37 -12.75
N LEU A 565 19.59 22.28 -11.43
CA LEU A 565 19.78 23.44 -10.55
C LEU A 565 21.22 23.98 -10.64
N LEU A 566 22.22 23.10 -10.64
CA LEU A 566 23.63 23.48 -10.79
C LEU A 566 23.94 24.05 -12.19
N GLU A 567 23.37 23.45 -13.24
CA GLU A 567 23.46 23.95 -14.62
C GLU A 567 22.88 25.37 -14.74
N ALA A 568 21.82 25.67 -13.96
CA ALA A 568 21.22 27.00 -13.85
C ALA A 568 21.94 27.95 -12.88
N GLY A 569 23.11 27.56 -12.36
CA GLY A 569 23.95 28.41 -11.51
C GLY A 569 23.59 28.41 -10.02
N ALA A 570 22.88 27.40 -9.53
CA ALA A 570 22.61 27.28 -8.09
C ALA A 570 23.91 27.15 -7.27
N ASP A 571 23.97 27.80 -6.11
CA ASP A 571 25.16 27.77 -5.26
C ASP A 571 25.32 26.41 -4.57
N ALA A 572 26.31 25.63 -5.02
CA ALA A 572 26.66 24.33 -4.45
C ALA A 572 27.08 24.40 -2.97
N ASN A 573 27.48 25.59 -2.50
CA ASN A 573 27.91 25.87 -1.13
C ASN A 573 26.90 26.71 -0.34
N ALA A 574 25.67 26.84 -0.83
CA ALA A 574 24.61 27.54 -0.11
C ALA A 574 24.47 26.98 1.31
N ARG A 575 24.29 27.86 2.30
CA ARG A 575 24.12 27.47 3.70
C ARG A 575 22.70 27.74 4.20
N THR A 576 22.15 26.77 4.91
CA THR A 576 20.94 26.92 5.71
C THR A 576 21.22 27.77 6.97
N ASP A 577 20.16 28.10 7.72
CA ASP A 577 20.31 28.82 8.99
C ASP A 577 21.11 28.00 10.01
N ALA A 578 21.01 26.67 9.95
CA ALA A 578 21.80 25.73 10.74
C ALA A 578 23.21 25.45 10.16
N GLN A 579 23.67 26.27 9.21
CA GLN A 579 24.94 26.13 8.48
C GLN A 579 25.07 24.85 7.65
N ALA A 580 23.97 24.12 7.43
CA ALA A 580 24.03 22.90 6.65
C ALA A 580 24.19 23.19 5.15
N THR A 581 24.98 22.39 4.43
CA THR A 581 25.18 22.51 2.97
C THR A 581 24.37 21.47 2.18
N PRO A 582 24.14 21.64 0.86
CA PRO A 582 23.57 20.58 0.03
C PRO A 582 24.39 19.29 0.07
N LEU A 583 25.71 19.39 0.16
CA LEU A 583 26.62 18.23 0.26
C LEU A 583 26.37 17.44 1.54
N GLU A 584 26.24 18.11 2.68
CA GLU A 584 25.92 17.48 3.96
C GLU A 584 24.53 16.83 3.94
N ARG A 585 23.53 17.47 3.33
CA ARG A 585 22.19 16.86 3.13
C ARG A 585 22.28 15.58 2.30
N ALA A 586 23.03 15.59 1.20
CA ALA A 586 23.24 14.39 0.38
C ALA A 586 24.02 13.29 1.11
N GLY A 587 25.05 13.67 1.88
CA GLY A 587 25.86 12.76 2.68
C GLY A 587 25.04 12.09 3.79
N ALA A 588 24.26 12.87 4.54
CA ALA A 588 23.33 12.36 5.55
C ALA A 588 22.28 11.41 4.95
N GLY A 589 21.79 11.72 3.75
CA GLY A 589 20.89 10.86 2.97
C GLY A 589 21.56 9.59 2.41
N GLY A 590 22.90 9.54 2.34
CA GLY A 590 23.65 8.44 1.72
C GLY A 590 23.61 8.46 0.19
N HIS A 591 23.32 9.61 -0.42
CA HIS A 591 23.13 9.75 -1.86
C HIS A 591 24.47 9.94 -2.58
N ALA A 592 25.25 8.87 -2.67
CA ALA A 592 26.62 8.90 -3.20
C ALA A 592 26.74 9.54 -4.60
N GLU A 593 25.76 9.31 -5.48
CA GLU A 593 25.77 9.90 -6.82
C GLU A 593 25.49 11.41 -6.82
N VAL A 594 24.72 11.90 -5.86
CA VAL A 594 24.52 13.35 -5.65
C VAL A 594 25.75 13.97 -5.01
N VAL A 595 26.37 13.30 -4.03
CA VAL A 595 27.63 13.74 -3.41
C VAL A 595 28.71 13.95 -4.49
N LYS A 596 28.93 12.95 -5.36
CA LYS A 596 29.88 13.08 -6.48
C LYS A 596 29.54 14.26 -7.40
N LEU A 597 28.25 14.45 -7.70
CA LEU A 597 27.80 15.54 -8.57
C LEU A 597 28.06 16.92 -7.95
N LEU A 598 27.76 17.10 -6.66
CA LEU A 598 28.01 18.33 -5.93
C LEU A 598 29.51 18.65 -5.84
N LEU A 599 30.35 17.65 -5.50
CA LEU A 599 31.81 17.81 -5.47
C LEU A 599 32.39 18.18 -6.85
N GLY A 600 31.87 17.54 -7.91
CA GLY A 600 32.25 17.86 -9.29
C GLY A 600 31.87 19.28 -9.72
N ASN A 601 30.94 19.94 -9.01
CA ASN A 601 30.50 21.31 -9.22
C ASN A 601 31.00 22.28 -8.12
N GLY A 602 32.09 21.93 -7.43
CA GLY A 602 32.78 22.86 -6.53
C GLY A 602 32.18 22.99 -5.13
N ALA A 603 31.37 22.01 -4.68
CA ALA A 603 30.99 21.93 -3.28
C ALA A 603 32.23 21.67 -2.38
N ASP A 604 32.38 22.46 -1.31
CA ASP A 604 33.43 22.28 -0.31
C ASP A 604 33.10 21.09 0.61
N VAL A 605 34.12 20.31 0.94
CA VAL A 605 34.04 19.19 1.89
C VAL A 605 34.21 19.65 3.34
N ASN A 606 34.65 20.89 3.56
CA ASN A 606 34.85 21.53 4.87
C ASN A 606 33.86 22.68 5.09
#